data_AF-A0A4Y2DS75-F1
#
_entry.id   AF-A0A4Y2DS75-F1
#
_cell.length_a   1.000
_cell.length_b   1.000
_cell.length_c   1.000
_cell.angle_alpha   90.00
_cell.angle_beta   90.00
_cell.angle_gamma   90.00
#
_symmetry.space_group_name_H-M   'P 1'
#
loop_
_entity.id
_entity.type
_entity.pdbx_description
1 polymer ?
#
loop_
_entity_poly.entity_id
_entity_poly.type
_entity_poly.pdbx_seq_one_letter_code
_entity_poly.pdbx_strand_id
1 'polypeptide(L)'
;MDRLRKLKENFKVDKASIKPKFVTFKRYCHEFFVYLYTNVCSRSCGLTLGYMIVGALLFKSLEAPYETFQKSVVKKYREDCLKDLWIITDSMNVLYEQNWTHLVEMRLKEFENEIAEAVENGIYSRNKDFTVEQRWTFSAALLYCLSIITTVVSEKGKVLTECEILSPVDEF
;
A
#
# COMPACT_ATOMS: atom_id res chain seq x y z
N MET A 1 71.03 1.74 -2.26
CA MET A 1 70.19 0.58 -1.85
C MET A 1 69.58 0.73 -0.46
N ASP A 2 70.22 1.41 0.50
CA ASP A 2 69.72 1.47 1.89
C ASP A 2 68.43 2.27 2.12
N ARG A 3 68.15 3.30 1.30
CA ARG A 3 66.90 4.07 1.42
C ARG A 3 65.65 3.23 1.11
N LEU A 4 65.74 2.32 0.14
CA LEU A 4 64.63 1.42 -0.20
C LEU A 4 64.39 0.36 0.89
N ARG A 5 65.44 -0.08 1.58
CA ARG A 5 65.33 -1.01 2.71
C ARG A 5 64.62 -0.36 3.90
N LYS A 6 64.99 0.89 4.24
CA LYS A 6 64.32 1.66 5.30
C LYS A 6 62.86 1.96 5.00
N LEU A 7 62.52 2.32 3.76
CA LEU A 7 61.12 2.55 3.37
C LEU A 7 60.28 1.27 3.46
N LYS A 8 60.86 0.11 3.08
CA LYS A 8 60.19 -1.19 3.19
C LYS A 8 59.97 -1.60 4.65
N GLU A 9 60.93 -1.31 5.54
CA GLU A 9 60.77 -1.54 6.98
C GLU A 9 59.73 -0.61 7.60
N ASN A 10 59.77 0.70 7.29
CA ASN A 10 58.77 1.66 7.79
C ASN A 10 57.35 1.30 7.32
N PHE A 11 57.18 0.95 6.04
CA PHE A 11 55.89 0.52 5.52
C PHE A 11 55.38 -0.81 6.13
N LYS A 12 56.31 -1.70 6.53
CA LYS A 12 55.99 -2.96 7.22
C LYS A 12 55.60 -2.72 8.68
N VAL A 13 56.28 -1.79 9.36
CA VAL A 13 55.95 -1.34 10.73
C VAL A 13 54.59 -0.64 10.74
N ASP A 14 54.30 0.22 9.76
CA ASP A 14 52.99 0.88 9.64
C ASP A 14 51.87 -0.12 9.35
N LYS A 15 52.06 -1.08 8.44
CA LYS A 15 51.06 -2.13 8.19
C LYS A 15 50.79 -3.02 9.42
N ALA A 16 51.78 -3.25 10.27
CA ALA A 16 51.60 -4.02 11.50
C ALA A 16 50.86 -3.22 12.60
N SER A 17 51.00 -1.89 12.64
CA SER A 17 50.34 -0.99 13.59
C SER A 17 48.91 -0.58 13.16
N ILE A 18 48.63 -0.55 11.84
CA ILE A 18 47.32 -0.18 11.28
C ILE A 18 46.29 -1.32 11.37
N LYS A 19 46.73 -2.60 11.27
CA LYS A 19 45.85 -3.77 11.40
C LYS A 19 45.14 -3.94 12.77
N PRO A 20 45.79 -3.77 13.94
CA PRO A 20 45.15 -4.01 15.24
C PRO A 20 44.06 -2.98 15.58
N LYS A 21 44.20 -1.72 15.14
CA LYS A 21 43.20 -0.66 15.40
C LYS A 21 41.93 -0.85 14.58
N PHE A 22 42.07 -1.21 13.30
CA PHE A 22 40.93 -1.46 12.41
C PHE A 22 40.11 -2.69 12.82
N VAL A 23 40.78 -3.77 13.27
CA VAL A 23 40.10 -4.98 13.78
C VAL A 23 39.36 -4.70 15.08
N THR A 24 39.93 -3.90 15.97
CA THR A 24 39.30 -3.53 17.25
C THR A 24 38.10 -2.61 17.03
N PHE A 25 38.20 -1.63 16.13
CA PHE A 25 37.07 -0.76 15.74
C PHE A 25 35.94 -1.55 15.08
N LYS A 26 36.27 -2.45 14.14
CA LYS A 26 35.30 -3.37 13.52
C LYS A 26 34.59 -4.22 14.56
N ARG A 27 35.31 -4.69 15.60
CA ARG A 27 34.71 -5.43 16.71
C ARG A 27 33.77 -4.55 17.54
N TYR A 28 34.14 -3.32 17.87
CA TYR A 28 33.24 -2.39 18.58
C TYR A 28 31.98 -2.07 17.78
N CYS A 29 32.09 -1.78 16.48
CA CYS A 29 30.93 -1.55 15.63
C CYS A 29 30.06 -2.81 15.54
N HIS A 30 30.67 -3.99 15.36
CA HIS A 30 29.93 -5.26 15.33
C HIS A 30 29.18 -5.52 16.64
N GLU A 31 29.84 -5.38 17.80
CA GLU A 31 29.19 -5.51 19.11
C GLU A 31 28.09 -4.46 19.32
N PHE A 32 28.29 -3.23 18.84
CA PHE A 32 27.30 -2.16 18.88
C PHE A 32 26.07 -2.46 18.00
N PHE A 33 26.28 -2.93 16.77
CA PHE A 33 25.19 -3.36 15.87
C PHE A 33 24.46 -4.60 16.40
N VAL A 34 25.19 -5.56 16.99
CA VAL A 34 24.60 -6.73 17.66
C VAL A 34 23.79 -6.29 18.89
N TYR A 35 24.27 -5.31 19.67
CA TYR A 35 23.52 -4.77 20.81
C TYR A 35 22.24 -4.06 20.38
N LEU A 36 22.28 -3.23 19.33
CA LEU A 36 21.11 -2.58 18.74
C LEU A 36 20.11 -3.61 18.18
N TYR A 37 20.58 -4.65 17.51
CA TYR A 37 19.75 -5.72 16.96
C TYR A 37 19.11 -6.60 18.05
N THR A 38 19.89 -6.97 19.07
CA THR A 38 19.48 -7.98 20.07
C THR A 38 18.68 -7.39 21.22
N ASN A 39 18.89 -6.13 21.60
CA ASN A 39 18.25 -5.55 22.79
C ASN A 39 17.24 -4.45 22.46
N VAL A 40 17.56 -3.57 21.51
CA VAL A 40 16.70 -2.43 21.17
C VAL A 40 15.69 -2.79 20.08
N CYS A 41 16.10 -3.44 19.00
CA CYS A 41 15.14 -3.91 17.99
C CYS A 41 14.30 -5.08 18.49
N SER A 42 14.85 -6.12 19.12
CA SER A 42 14.03 -7.27 19.56
C SER A 42 12.81 -6.87 20.43
N ARG A 43 12.98 -5.89 21.33
CA ARG A 43 11.90 -5.40 22.21
C ARG A 43 10.98 -4.39 21.54
N SER A 44 11.50 -3.45 20.75
CA SER A 44 10.69 -2.42 20.09
C SER A 44 10.02 -2.91 18.80
N CYS A 45 10.74 -3.70 18.00
CA CYS A 45 10.25 -4.32 16.77
C CYS A 45 9.12 -5.32 17.07
N GLY A 46 9.17 -6.05 18.19
CA GLY A 46 8.07 -6.94 18.61
C GLY A 46 6.77 -6.18 18.95
N LEU A 47 6.87 -5.04 19.63
CA LEU A 47 5.71 -4.22 20.00
C LEU A 47 5.07 -3.57 18.76
N THR A 48 5.86 -3.05 17.83
CA THR A 48 5.35 -2.44 16.59
C THR A 48 4.74 -3.49 15.66
N LEU A 49 5.36 -4.66 15.53
CA LEU A 49 4.80 -5.80 14.80
C LEU A 49 3.48 -6.28 15.41
N GLY A 50 3.42 -6.41 16.73
CA GLY A 50 2.18 -6.76 17.44
C GLY A 50 1.06 -5.74 17.20
N TYR A 51 1.38 -4.44 17.29
CA TYR A 51 0.43 -3.37 17.02
C TYR A 51 -0.07 -3.39 15.57
N MET A 52 0.80 -3.68 14.59
CA MET A 52 0.39 -3.83 13.18
C MET A 52 -0.53 -5.02 12.96
N ILE A 53 -0.29 -6.16 13.63
CA ILE A 53 -1.16 -7.34 13.50
C ILE A 53 -2.54 -7.04 14.08
N VAL A 54 -2.61 -6.41 15.25
CA VAL A 54 -3.88 -5.98 15.85
C VAL A 54 -4.59 -4.96 14.96
N GLY A 55 -3.86 -3.97 14.44
CA GLY A 55 -4.40 -3.00 13.48
C GLY A 55 -4.94 -3.66 12.21
N ALA A 56 -4.22 -4.64 11.65
CA ALA A 56 -4.63 -5.37 10.46
C ALA A 56 -5.93 -6.15 10.68
N LEU A 57 -6.08 -6.80 11.84
CA LEU A 57 -7.31 -7.49 12.21
C LEU A 57 -8.48 -6.51 12.39
N LEU A 58 -8.22 -5.36 13.02
CA LEU A 58 -9.22 -4.33 13.25
C LEU A 58 -9.73 -3.73 11.94
N PHE A 59 -8.83 -3.31 11.04
CA PHE A 59 -9.21 -2.81 9.72
C PHE A 59 -9.94 -3.86 8.90
N LYS A 60 -9.46 -5.11 8.90
CA LYS A 60 -10.16 -6.20 8.23
C LYS A 60 -11.59 -6.38 8.78
N SER A 61 -11.77 -6.35 10.11
CA SER A 61 -13.08 -6.54 10.72
C SER A 61 -14.04 -5.38 10.47
N LEU A 62 -13.53 -4.14 10.37
CA LEU A 62 -14.37 -2.96 10.17
C LEU A 62 -14.68 -2.71 8.69
N GLU A 63 -13.70 -2.86 7.80
CA GLU A 63 -13.82 -2.45 6.40
C GLU A 63 -14.24 -3.57 5.45
N ALA A 64 -13.89 -4.84 5.72
CA ALA A 64 -14.30 -5.96 4.88
C ALA A 64 -15.83 -6.15 4.79
N PRO A 65 -16.64 -6.05 5.88
CA PRO A 65 -18.08 -6.18 5.76
C PRO A 65 -18.69 -5.04 4.94
N TYR A 66 -18.16 -3.81 5.11
CA TYR A 66 -18.61 -2.66 4.35
C TYR A 66 -18.33 -2.85 2.86
N GLU A 67 -17.10 -3.20 2.47
CA GLU A 67 -16.74 -3.47 1.06
C GLU A 67 -17.63 -4.55 0.43
N THR A 68 -17.90 -5.63 1.16
CA THR A 68 -18.75 -6.73 0.68
C THR A 68 -20.19 -6.26 0.46
N PHE A 69 -20.72 -5.44 1.37
CA PHE A 69 -22.03 -4.82 1.21
C PHE A 69 -22.08 -3.91 -0.02
N GLN A 70 -21.11 -3.00 -0.19
CA GLN A 70 -21.02 -2.12 -1.36
C GLN A 70 -21.02 -2.92 -2.67
N LYS A 71 -20.19 -3.98 -2.74
CA LYS A 71 -20.10 -4.87 -3.91
C LYS A 71 -21.42 -5.61 -4.17
N SER A 72 -22.11 -6.06 -3.12
CA SER A 72 -23.39 -6.77 -3.26
C SER A 72 -24.51 -5.87 -3.80
N VAL A 73 -24.55 -4.61 -3.37
CA VAL A 73 -25.54 -3.63 -3.83
C VAL A 73 -25.35 -3.32 -5.31
N VAL A 74 -24.11 -3.03 -5.74
CA VAL A 74 -23.81 -2.76 -7.16
C VAL A 74 -24.04 -4.00 -8.02
N LYS A 75 -23.68 -5.18 -7.52
CA LYS A 75 -23.97 -6.44 -8.20
C LYS A 75 -25.47 -6.63 -8.41
N LYS A 76 -26.29 -6.29 -7.41
CA LYS A 76 -27.75 -6.36 -7.51
C LYS A 76 -28.31 -5.42 -8.58
N TYR A 77 -27.92 -4.14 -8.57
CA TYR A 77 -28.34 -3.19 -9.62
C TYR A 77 -27.98 -3.67 -11.02
N ARG A 78 -26.78 -4.25 -11.18
CA ARG A 78 -26.35 -4.83 -12.46
C ARG A 78 -27.20 -6.02 -12.86
N GLU A 79 -27.49 -6.94 -11.94
CA GLU A 79 -28.32 -8.10 -12.21
C GLU A 79 -29.76 -7.70 -12.57
N ASP A 80 -30.31 -6.69 -11.90
CA ASP A 80 -31.66 -6.20 -12.17
C ASP A 80 -31.73 -5.50 -13.54
N CYS A 81 -30.76 -4.63 -13.86
CA CYS A 81 -30.63 -4.04 -15.20
C CYS A 81 -30.50 -5.11 -16.30
N LEU A 82 -29.71 -6.16 -16.08
CA LEU A 82 -29.57 -7.26 -17.05
C LEU A 82 -30.88 -8.05 -17.22
N LYS A 83 -31.63 -8.29 -16.16
CA LYS A 83 -32.96 -8.93 -16.24
C LYS A 83 -33.93 -8.05 -17.04
N ASP A 84 -33.92 -6.75 -16.80
CA ASP A 84 -34.77 -5.82 -17.55
C ASP A 84 -34.42 -5.80 -19.04
N LEU A 85 -33.13 -5.81 -19.37
CA LEU A 85 -32.66 -5.92 -20.75
C LEU A 85 -33.11 -7.22 -21.41
N TRP A 86 -33.05 -8.32 -20.66
CA TRP A 86 -33.53 -9.62 -21.12
C TRP A 86 -35.03 -9.58 -21.40
N ILE A 87 -35.84 -9.01 -20.49
CA ILE A 87 -37.30 -8.87 -20.66
C ILE A 87 -37.64 -8.00 -21.88
N ILE A 88 -36.93 -6.89 -22.09
CA ILE A 88 -37.09 -6.04 -23.28
C ILE A 88 -36.82 -6.84 -24.55
N THR A 89 -35.78 -7.67 -24.54
CA THR A 89 -35.39 -8.48 -25.69
C THR A 89 -36.39 -9.61 -25.96
N ASP A 90 -36.89 -10.27 -24.91
CA ASP A 90 -37.84 -11.39 -24.98
C ASP A 90 -39.28 -10.95 -25.33
N SER A 91 -39.69 -9.76 -24.87
CA SER A 91 -41.05 -9.24 -25.11
C SER A 91 -41.29 -8.74 -26.54
N MET A 92 -40.25 -8.60 -27.37
CA MET A 92 -40.38 -8.16 -28.75
C MET A 92 -40.50 -9.33 -29.73
N ASN A 93 -41.62 -9.40 -30.45
CA ASN A 93 -41.86 -10.42 -31.49
C ASN A 93 -40.89 -10.32 -32.70
N VAL A 94 -40.43 -9.10 -33.02
CA VAL A 94 -39.38 -8.83 -34.01
C VAL A 94 -38.44 -7.77 -33.45
N LEU A 95 -37.14 -8.07 -33.40
CA LEU A 95 -36.12 -7.20 -32.82
C LEU A 95 -35.73 -6.09 -33.80
N TYR A 96 -36.45 -4.97 -33.77
CA TYR A 96 -36.08 -3.78 -34.53
C TYR A 96 -34.98 -3.01 -33.79
N GLU A 97 -33.82 -2.84 -34.43
CA GLU A 97 -32.64 -2.20 -33.85
C GLU A 97 -32.93 -0.82 -33.23
N GLN A 98 -33.66 0.04 -33.93
CA GLN A 98 -33.95 1.40 -33.46
C GLN A 98 -34.84 1.41 -32.20
N ASN A 99 -35.86 0.55 -32.14
CA ASN A 99 -36.76 0.47 -31.00
C ASN A 99 -36.07 -0.19 -29.80
N TRP A 100 -35.30 -1.26 -30.04
CA TRP A 100 -34.52 -1.93 -29.01
C TRP A 100 -33.47 -0.98 -28.40
N THR A 101 -32.70 -0.30 -29.24
CA THR A 101 -31.63 0.61 -28.79
C THR A 101 -32.20 1.73 -27.93
N HIS A 102 -33.34 2.30 -28.32
CA HIS A 102 -33.99 3.35 -27.54
C HIS A 102 -34.45 2.86 -26.16
N LEU A 103 -35.08 1.68 -26.07
CA LEU A 103 -35.53 1.09 -24.81
C LEU A 103 -34.34 0.73 -23.90
N VAL A 104 -33.28 0.17 -24.48
CA VAL A 104 -32.04 -0.17 -23.77
C VAL A 104 -31.35 1.08 -23.24
N GLU A 105 -31.25 2.13 -24.06
CA GLU A 105 -30.64 3.41 -23.66
C GLU A 105 -31.39 4.05 -22.49
N MET A 106 -32.72 4.02 -22.51
CA MET A 106 -33.52 4.51 -21.37
C MET A 106 -33.25 3.72 -20.09
N ARG A 107 -33.25 2.38 -20.13
CA ARG A 107 -32.96 1.58 -18.92
C ARG A 107 -31.52 1.71 -18.45
N LEU A 108 -30.57 1.86 -19.37
CA LEU A 108 -29.16 2.05 -19.03
C LEU A 108 -28.94 3.41 -18.34
N LYS A 109 -29.65 4.45 -18.77
CA LYS A 109 -29.61 5.77 -18.14
C LYS A 109 -30.19 5.76 -16.73
N GLU A 110 -31.25 4.99 -16.49
CA GLU A 110 -31.79 4.78 -15.14
C GLU A 110 -30.77 4.08 -14.24
N PHE A 111 -30.13 3.01 -14.73
CA PHE A 111 -29.06 2.33 -14.00
C PHE A 111 -27.86 3.26 -13.69
N GLU A 112 -27.47 4.12 -14.64
CA GLU A 112 -26.42 5.12 -14.40
C GLU A 112 -26.81 6.09 -13.28
N ASN A 113 -28.06 6.56 -13.25
CA ASN A 113 -28.56 7.43 -12.19
C ASN A 113 -28.58 6.72 -10.83
N GLU A 114 -29.00 5.45 -10.76
CA GLU A 114 -29.00 4.64 -9.54
C GLU A 114 -27.57 4.48 -8.98
N ILE A 115 -26.59 4.26 -9.86
CA ILE A 115 -25.17 4.21 -9.45
C ILE A 115 -24.68 5.59 -9.01
N ALA A 116 -25.04 6.66 -9.72
CA ALA A 116 -24.62 8.01 -9.38
C ALA A 116 -25.14 8.41 -7.98
N GLU A 117 -26.39 8.08 -7.67
CA GLU A 117 -26.98 8.27 -6.35
C GLU A 117 -26.29 7.40 -5.29
N ALA A 118 -25.99 6.14 -5.59
CA ALA A 118 -25.24 5.27 -4.68
C ALA A 118 -23.81 5.79 -4.39
N VAL A 119 -23.18 6.46 -5.36
CA VAL A 119 -21.88 7.13 -5.17
C VAL A 119 -22.03 8.35 -4.28
N GLU A 120 -23.03 9.19 -4.54
CA GLU A 120 -23.28 10.42 -3.78
C GLU A 120 -23.59 10.14 -2.31
N ASN A 121 -24.39 9.10 -2.06
CA ASN A 121 -24.73 8.63 -0.72
C ASN A 121 -23.57 7.89 0.00
N GLY A 122 -22.39 7.80 -0.62
CA GLY A 122 -21.20 7.15 -0.05
C GLY A 122 -21.28 5.62 0.02
N ILE A 123 -22.38 5.02 -0.46
CA ILE A 123 -22.63 3.58 -0.52
C ILE A 123 -21.67 2.91 -1.50
N TYR A 124 -21.20 3.64 -2.52
CA TYR A 124 -20.21 3.17 -3.47
C TYR A 124 -19.08 4.19 -3.65
N SER A 125 -17.84 3.71 -3.80
CA SER A 125 -16.70 4.58 -4.05
C SER A 125 -16.34 4.54 -5.53
N ARG A 126 -16.43 5.71 -6.19
CA ARG A 126 -16.17 5.90 -7.64
C ARG A 126 -14.81 5.35 -8.12
N ASN A 127 -13.80 5.34 -7.26
CA ASN A 127 -12.43 4.94 -7.59
C ASN A 127 -12.10 3.47 -7.24
N LYS A 128 -13.09 2.69 -6.80
CA LYS A 128 -12.89 1.26 -6.55
C LYS A 128 -13.25 0.54 -7.84
N ASP A 129 -12.24 0.14 -8.61
CA ASP A 129 -12.44 -0.78 -9.73
C ASP A 129 -13.27 -1.97 -9.24
N PHE A 130 -14.18 -2.45 -10.10
CA PHE A 130 -14.96 -3.68 -9.87
C PHE A 130 -14.05 -4.92 -9.97
N THR A 131 -12.90 -4.89 -9.29
CA THR A 131 -12.05 -6.06 -9.17
C THR A 131 -12.70 -7.00 -8.16
N VAL A 132 -12.83 -8.25 -8.59
CA VAL A 132 -13.39 -9.35 -7.78
C VAL A 132 -12.57 -9.56 -6.50
N GLU A 133 -11.33 -9.07 -6.48
CA GLU A 133 -10.42 -9.18 -5.36
C GLU A 133 -10.88 -8.32 -4.17
N GLN A 134 -11.01 -8.95 -3.01
CA GLN A 134 -11.29 -8.29 -1.74
C GLN A 134 -10.10 -7.40 -1.37
N ARG A 135 -10.28 -6.07 -1.30
CA ARG A 135 -9.18 -5.15 -1.02
C ARG A 135 -8.66 -5.30 0.40
N TRP A 136 -9.55 -5.52 1.37
CA TRP A 136 -9.20 -5.71 2.77
C TRP A 136 -8.90 -7.17 3.11
N THR A 137 -7.87 -7.74 2.50
CA THR A 137 -7.25 -8.98 2.98
C THR A 137 -6.36 -8.72 4.19
N PHE A 138 -6.04 -9.75 4.97
CA PHE A 138 -5.14 -9.61 6.12
C PHE A 138 -3.79 -9.02 5.71
N SER A 139 -3.20 -9.53 4.64
CA SER A 139 -1.91 -9.04 4.12
C SER A 139 -2.00 -7.59 3.64
N ALA A 140 -3.10 -7.20 2.98
CA ALA A 140 -3.30 -5.81 2.52
C ALA A 140 -3.50 -4.85 3.70
N ALA A 141 -4.29 -5.23 4.71
CA ALA A 141 -4.49 -4.44 5.92
C ALA A 141 -3.19 -4.28 6.74
N LEU A 142 -2.34 -5.32 6.75
CA LEU A 142 -1.04 -5.28 7.38
C LEU A 142 -0.06 -4.36 6.65
N LEU A 143 -0.01 -4.43 5.31
CA LEU A 143 0.77 -3.50 4.49
C LEU A 143 0.26 -2.05 4.64
N TYR A 144 -1.04 -1.86 4.80
CA TYR A 144 -1.62 -0.55 5.10
C TYR A 144 -1.17 -0.01 6.47
N CYS A 145 -1.22 -0.83 7.52
CA CYS A 145 -0.68 -0.46 8.84
C CYS A 145 0.82 -0.12 8.76
N LEU A 146 1.58 -0.87 7.98
CA LEU A 146 3.00 -0.61 7.75
C LEU A 146 3.20 0.75 7.08
N SER A 147 2.44 1.09 6.04
CA SER A 147 2.54 2.39 5.35
C SER A 147 2.24 3.59 6.26
N ILE A 148 1.28 3.47 7.18
CA ILE A 148 0.96 4.51 8.16
C ILE A 148 2.15 4.73 9.12
N ILE A 149 2.73 3.65 9.63
CA ILE A 149 3.84 3.71 10.60
C ILE A 149 5.13 4.20 9.92
N THR A 150 5.41 3.74 8.71
CA THR A 150 6.57 4.20 7.94
C THR A 150 6.35 5.57 7.31
N THR A 151 5.15 6.17 7.49
CA THR A 151 4.73 7.43 6.86
C THR A 151 4.93 7.44 5.35
N VAL A 152 4.93 6.26 4.72
CA VAL A 152 5.01 6.13 3.28
C VAL A 152 3.65 6.53 2.73
N VAL A 153 3.52 7.80 2.37
CA VAL A 153 2.38 8.28 1.61
C VAL A 153 2.53 7.74 0.19
N SER A 154 1.69 6.76 -0.16
CA SER A 154 1.53 6.34 -1.55
C SER A 154 0.72 7.39 -2.30
N GLU A 155 1.35 8.51 -2.63
CA GLU A 155 0.83 9.42 -3.63
C GLU A 155 0.96 8.72 -4.98
N LYS A 156 -0.19 8.40 -5.58
CA LYS A 156 -0.26 7.90 -6.96
C LYS A 156 0.42 8.92 -7.87
N GLY A 157 1.66 8.66 -8.27
CA GLY A 157 2.33 9.35 -9.38
C GLY A 157 3.61 10.13 -9.07
N LYS A 158 4.12 10.19 -7.83
CA LYS A 158 5.45 10.75 -7.56
C LYS A 158 6.22 9.91 -6.55
N VAL A 159 7.33 9.33 -7.01
CA VAL A 159 8.42 8.90 -6.12
C VAL A 159 9.04 10.18 -5.59
N LEU A 160 8.61 10.64 -4.41
CA LEU A 160 9.29 11.71 -3.71
C LEU A 160 10.51 11.13 -3.03
N THR A 161 11.63 11.25 -3.74
CA THR A 161 12.96 11.36 -3.15
C THR A 161 12.97 12.46 -2.09
N GLU A 162 13.65 12.15 -1.00
CA GLU A 162 14.25 13.06 -0.01
C GLU A 162 13.40 13.53 1.18
N CYS A 163 13.90 13.15 2.36
CA CYS A 163 13.67 13.78 3.64
C CYS A 163 13.98 15.28 3.55
N GLU A 164 12.97 16.12 3.51
CA GLU A 164 13.13 17.55 3.76
C GLU A 164 12.04 18.06 4.69
N ILE A 165 12.07 17.61 5.94
CA ILE A 165 11.54 18.38 7.07
C ILE A 165 12.52 18.26 8.24
N LEU A 166 13.71 18.80 8.01
CA LEU A 166 14.51 19.38 9.10
C LEU A 166 15.05 20.72 8.60
N SER A 167 14.19 21.73 8.56
CA SER A 167 14.63 23.10 8.81
C SER A 167 13.64 23.78 9.76
N PRO A 168 14.15 24.55 10.72
CA PRO A 168 13.36 25.15 11.78
C PRO A 168 12.64 26.42 11.31
N VAL A 169 11.61 26.75 12.08
CA VAL A 169 11.08 28.09 12.35
C VAL A 169 12.12 29.19 12.10
N ASP A 170 11.74 30.18 11.29
CA ASP A 170 12.06 31.63 11.31
C ASP A 170 11.72 32.17 9.89
N GLU A 171 11.29 33.38 9.59
CA GLU A 171 10.72 34.56 10.26
C GLU A 171 10.35 35.49 9.07
N PHE A 172 9.32 36.34 9.24
CA PHE A 172 8.76 37.34 8.31
C PHE A 172 7.75 36.91 7.23
#